data_AF-A0A5C5RHM0-F1
#
_entry.id   AF-A0A5C5RHM0-F1
#
_cell.length_a   1.000
_cell.length_b   1.000
_cell.length_c   1.000
_cell.angle_alpha   90.00
_cell.angle_beta   90.00
_cell.angle_gamma   90.00
#
_symmetry.space_group_name_H-M   'P 1'
#
loop_
_entity.id
_entity.type
_entity.pdbx_description
1 polymer ?
#
loop_
_entity_poly.entity_id
_entity_poly.type
_entity_poly.pdbx_seq_one_letter_code
_entity_poly.pdbx_strand_id
1 'polypeptide(L)'
;VSKHDTSTNANDHNESDLHTRLGRALGRTEGNPLFVISQKSLTGHAKGGACVFQVAGLTQLFQTGVVPANASLDCVDEEMAVNPGLVWVRSPLDLGSRGPIRAAFATSLGFGHVSSLVAVVNPGAFEALVVNAADTPEQGRADLEAWRRRSDERLRAGTRHRESGMLGHTPLFEPVESRRLPEESAGVDPHEV
;
A
#
# COMPACT_ATOMS: atom_id res chain seq x y z
N VAL A 1 9.03 5.86 2.09
CA VAL A 1 9.43 4.42 2.09
C VAL A 1 8.91 3.78 3.35
N SER A 2 8.18 2.67 3.24
CA SER A 2 7.73 1.85 4.35
C SER A 2 8.77 0.77 4.58
N LYS A 3 9.64 0.97 5.57
CA LYS A 3 10.70 0.02 5.88
C LYS A 3 10.14 -1.15 6.68
N HIS A 4 10.82 -2.29 6.62
CA HIS A 4 10.51 -3.40 7.50
C HIS A 4 10.73 -2.97 8.96
N ASP A 5 11.82 -2.29 9.30
CA ASP A 5 12.10 -1.65 10.60
C ASP A 5 11.60 -2.47 11.80
N THR A 6 12.30 -3.58 12.08
CA THR A 6 11.94 -4.49 13.17
C THR A 6 12.43 -4.04 14.53
N SER A 7 12.97 -2.83 14.65
CA SER A 7 13.59 -2.32 15.87
C SER A 7 14.79 -3.18 16.29
N THR A 8 15.57 -3.65 15.31
CA THR A 8 16.78 -4.45 15.55
C THR A 8 17.99 -3.77 14.93
N ASN A 9 19.12 -3.78 15.65
CA ASN A 9 20.34 -3.06 15.27
C ASN A 9 20.80 -3.38 13.84
N ALA A 10 20.74 -4.65 13.43
CA ALA A 10 21.18 -5.07 12.10
C ALA A 10 20.18 -4.69 10.98
N ASN A 11 18.88 -4.92 11.19
CA ASN A 11 17.88 -4.73 10.13
C ASN A 11 17.77 -3.25 9.74
N ASP A 12 17.64 -2.38 10.74
CA ASP A 12 17.21 -1.01 10.51
C ASP A 12 18.30 -0.22 9.77
N HIS A 13 19.57 -0.49 10.08
CA HIS A 13 20.72 0.07 9.35
C HIS A 13 20.82 -0.49 7.93
N ASN A 14 20.67 -1.81 7.76
CA ASN A 14 20.72 -2.46 6.45
C ASN A 14 19.63 -1.93 5.49
N GLU A 15 18.39 -1.76 5.97
CA GLU A 15 17.33 -1.19 5.13
C GLU A 15 17.55 0.29 4.80
N SER A 16 18.13 1.07 5.72
CA SER A 16 18.49 2.45 5.46
C SER A 16 19.53 2.57 4.33
N ASP A 17 20.56 1.71 4.37
CA ASP A 17 21.57 1.62 3.31
C ASP A 17 20.97 1.14 1.99
N LEU A 18 20.10 0.11 2.01
CA LEU A 18 19.38 -0.39 0.83
C LEU A 18 18.61 0.73 0.11
N HIS A 19 17.74 1.45 0.83
CA HIS A 19 16.93 2.53 0.22
C HIS A 19 17.78 3.70 -0.26
N THR A 20 18.88 4.02 0.44
CA THR A 20 19.83 5.06 0.03
C THR A 20 20.55 4.68 -1.27
N ARG A 21 21.04 3.44 -1.38
CA ARG A 21 21.67 2.92 -2.59
C ARG A 21 20.71 2.88 -3.76
N LEU A 22 19.47 2.42 -3.54
CA LEU A 22 18.43 2.41 -4.56
C LEU A 22 18.13 3.82 -5.07
N GLY A 23 17.98 4.79 -4.15
CA GLY A 23 17.77 6.18 -4.50
C GLY A 23 18.91 6.74 -5.36
N ARG A 24 20.16 6.49 -4.96
CA ARG A 24 21.36 6.91 -5.74
C ARG A 24 21.39 6.27 -7.13
N ALA A 25 21.14 4.96 -7.22
CA ALA A 25 21.13 4.22 -8.48
C ALA A 25 20.04 4.72 -9.45
N LEU A 26 18.89 5.17 -8.93
CA LEU A 26 17.81 5.77 -9.71
C LEU A 26 18.00 7.27 -9.99
N GLY A 27 19.12 7.87 -9.60
CA GLY A 27 19.39 9.29 -9.80
C GLY A 27 18.50 10.22 -8.97
N ARG A 28 18.15 9.81 -7.73
CA ARG A 28 17.37 10.65 -6.81
C ARG A 28 18.06 12.01 -6.63
N THR A 29 17.32 13.08 -6.91
CA THR A 29 17.80 14.46 -6.78
C THR A 29 18.28 14.76 -5.36
N GLU A 30 19.41 15.46 -5.25
CA GLU A 30 19.93 15.93 -3.97
C GLU A 30 18.91 16.85 -3.26
N GLY A 31 18.82 16.72 -1.94
CA GLY A 31 17.83 17.46 -1.14
C GLY A 31 16.38 16.97 -1.27
N ASN A 32 16.10 15.91 -2.03
CA ASN A 32 14.77 15.29 -2.14
C ASN A 32 14.67 14.02 -1.26
N PRO A 33 14.31 14.16 0.04
CA PRO A 33 14.37 13.05 0.98
C PRO A 33 13.32 11.96 0.68
N LEU A 34 13.56 10.81 1.30
CA LEU A 34 12.61 9.71 1.44
C LEU A 34 12.07 9.75 2.87
N PHE A 35 10.77 10.03 3.02
CA PHE A 35 10.12 9.96 4.32
C PHE A 35 9.93 8.51 4.74
N VAL A 36 10.45 8.14 5.90
CA VAL A 36 10.44 6.78 6.43
C VAL A 36 9.19 6.53 7.25
N ILE A 37 8.55 5.39 7.01
CA ILE A 37 7.43 4.86 7.79
C ILE A 37 7.90 3.57 8.46
N SER A 38 7.89 3.56 9.79
CA SER A 38 8.32 2.44 10.64
C SER A 38 7.12 1.90 11.43
N GLN A 39 6.14 1.33 10.72
CA GLN A 39 4.82 1.00 11.29
C GLN A 39 4.86 0.01 12.47
N LYS A 40 5.92 -0.81 12.56
CA LYS A 40 6.09 -1.79 13.63
C LYS A 40 6.25 -1.14 15.01
N SER A 41 6.57 0.15 15.08
CA SER A 41 6.53 0.92 16.34
C SER A 41 5.16 0.87 17.01
N LEU A 42 4.09 0.74 16.22
CA LEU A 42 2.70 0.67 16.70
C LEU A 42 2.14 -0.75 16.64
N THR A 43 2.40 -1.50 15.56
CA THR A 43 1.76 -2.80 15.32
C THR A 43 2.53 -3.99 15.91
N GLY A 44 3.77 -3.77 16.35
CA GLY A 44 4.72 -4.86 16.56
C GLY A 44 5.04 -5.62 15.26
N HIS A 45 5.70 -6.77 15.39
CA HIS A 45 6.09 -7.60 14.25
C HIS A 45 5.22 -8.86 14.10
N ALA A 46 4.28 -8.84 13.16
CA ALA A 46 3.37 -9.96 12.85
C ALA A 46 4.02 -11.13 12.06
N LYS A 47 5.33 -11.35 12.18
CA LYS A 47 6.10 -12.36 11.41
C LYS A 47 5.77 -12.30 9.90
N GLY A 48 5.27 -13.39 9.32
CA GLY A 48 4.90 -13.45 7.90
C GLY A 48 3.77 -12.50 7.47
N GLY A 49 2.94 -12.03 8.41
CA GLY A 49 1.88 -11.06 8.13
C GLY A 49 2.33 -9.59 8.10
N ALA A 50 3.61 -9.31 8.38
CA ALA A 50 4.08 -7.93 8.56
C ALA A 50 3.86 -7.02 7.34
N CYS A 51 4.06 -7.55 6.13
CA CYS A 51 3.92 -6.76 4.90
C CYS A 51 2.46 -6.39 4.60
N VAL A 52 1.48 -7.16 5.09
CA VAL A 52 0.05 -6.84 4.92
C VAL A 52 -0.28 -5.50 5.58
N PHE A 53 0.23 -5.26 6.78
CA PHE A 53 0.03 -3.97 7.46
C PHE A 53 0.76 -2.82 6.76
N GLN A 54 1.98 -3.08 6.26
CA GLN A 54 2.76 -2.06 5.53
C GLN A 54 2.02 -1.63 4.27
N VAL A 55 1.52 -2.57 3.47
CA VAL A 55 0.78 -2.27 2.23
C VAL A 55 -0.56 -1.58 2.56
N ALA A 56 -1.29 -2.03 3.58
CA ALA A 56 -2.51 -1.36 4.02
C ALA A 56 -2.25 0.07 4.50
N GLY A 57 -1.13 0.33 5.18
CA GLY A 57 -0.73 1.69 5.56
C GLY A 57 -0.38 2.55 4.33
N LEU A 58 0.24 1.97 3.30
CA LEU A 58 0.55 2.69 2.06
C LEU A 58 -0.72 3.04 1.26
N THR A 59 -1.75 2.19 1.25
CA THR A 59 -3.02 2.54 0.59
C THR A 59 -3.70 3.72 1.27
N GLN A 60 -3.71 3.75 2.61
CA GLN A 60 -4.20 4.89 3.40
C GLN A 60 -3.38 6.16 3.17
N LEU A 61 -2.05 6.04 3.03
CA LEU A 61 -1.18 7.15 2.71
C LEU A 61 -1.51 7.76 1.34
N PHE A 62 -1.81 6.94 0.32
CA PHE A 62 -2.24 7.49 -0.98
C PHE A 62 -3.60 8.17 -0.93
N GLN A 63 -4.51 7.69 -0.08
CA GLN A 63 -5.82 8.29 0.11
C GLN A 63 -5.77 9.63 0.84
N THR A 64 -4.91 9.73 1.86
CA THR A 64 -4.86 10.90 2.75
C THR A 64 -3.79 11.92 2.38
N GLY A 65 -2.71 11.49 1.70
CA GLY A 65 -1.52 12.31 1.50
C GLY A 65 -0.69 12.51 2.76
N VAL A 66 -1.02 11.84 3.86
CA VAL A 66 -0.35 11.99 5.16
C VAL A 66 0.70 10.90 5.34
N VAL A 67 1.93 11.31 5.67
CA VAL A 67 2.97 10.41 6.16
C VAL A 67 2.78 10.25 7.67
N PRO A 68 2.53 9.02 8.18
CA PRO A 68 2.34 8.81 9.61
C PRO A 68 3.65 9.04 10.38
N ALA A 69 3.51 9.51 11.63
CA ALA A 69 4.62 9.57 12.57
C ALA A 69 5.13 8.17 12.94
N ASN A 70 6.42 8.07 13.24
CA ASN A 70 6.91 6.96 14.04
C ASN A 70 6.57 7.25 15.52
N ALA A 71 5.60 6.51 16.05
CA ALA A 71 5.04 6.74 17.38
C ALA A 71 6.05 6.56 18.52
N SER A 72 7.10 5.76 18.29
CA SER A 72 8.11 5.41 19.31
C SER A 72 9.47 6.06 19.03
N LEU A 73 9.54 7.04 18.12
CA LEU A 73 10.79 7.68 17.76
C LEU A 73 11.18 8.75 18.79
N ASP A 74 12.14 8.42 19.64
CA ASP A 74 12.80 9.31 20.59
C ASP A 74 13.91 10.13 19.92
N CYS A 75 14.89 9.43 19.35
CA CYS A 75 15.97 9.97 18.53
C CYS A 75 16.26 9.00 17.38
N VAL A 76 16.95 9.51 16.36
CA VAL A 76 17.49 8.67 15.30
C VAL A 76 18.89 8.28 15.73
N ASP A 77 19.23 7.00 15.60
CA ASP A 77 20.58 6.49 15.85
C ASP A 77 21.62 7.26 15.01
N GLU A 78 22.75 7.63 15.62
CA GLU A 78 23.84 8.35 14.98
C GLU A 78 24.43 7.57 13.79
N GLU A 79 24.39 6.23 13.83
CA GLU A 79 24.83 5.39 12.70
C GLU A 79 24.00 5.65 11.43
N MET A 80 22.76 6.13 11.54
CA MET A 80 21.92 6.46 10.39
C MET A 80 22.39 7.71 9.64
N ALA A 81 23.30 8.51 10.21
CA ALA A 81 23.81 9.73 9.58
C ALA A 81 24.49 9.48 8.22
N VAL A 82 24.97 8.25 7.97
CA VAL A 82 25.54 7.83 6.67
C VAL A 82 24.51 7.79 5.55
N ASN A 83 23.22 7.84 5.88
CA ASN A 83 22.07 7.80 4.97
C ASN A 83 21.27 9.13 5.01
N PRO A 84 21.86 10.26 4.60
CA PRO A 84 21.28 11.61 4.82
C PRO A 84 19.98 11.88 4.05
N GLY A 85 19.63 11.02 3.09
CA GLY A 85 18.40 11.13 2.31
C GLY A 85 17.15 10.59 3.01
N LEU A 86 17.25 10.05 4.23
CA LEU A 86 16.14 9.48 4.97
C LEU A 86 15.66 10.43 6.06
N VAL A 87 14.34 10.62 6.16
CA VAL A 87 13.72 11.49 7.17
C VAL A 87 12.65 10.72 7.91
N TRP A 88 12.80 10.61 9.23
CA TRP A 88 11.79 10.06 10.12
C TRP A 88 11.01 11.19 10.79
N VAL A 89 9.69 11.16 10.68
CA VAL A 89 8.81 12.21 11.21
C VAL A 89 8.25 11.79 12.59
N ARG A 90 8.28 12.72 13.55
CA ARG A 90 7.74 12.52 14.92
C ARG A 90 6.28 12.95 15.07
N SER A 91 5.75 13.66 14.09
CA SER A 91 4.35 14.04 13.98
C SER A 91 3.86 13.75 12.56
N PRO A 92 2.56 13.46 12.37
CA PRO A 92 2.02 13.23 11.04
C PRO A 92 2.31 14.41 10.12
N LEU A 93 2.84 14.13 8.93
CA LEU A 93 3.20 15.14 7.95
C LEU A 93 2.23 15.10 6.78
N ASP A 94 1.44 16.17 6.61
CA ASP A 94 0.55 16.33 5.46
C ASP A 94 1.32 16.81 4.23
N LEU A 95 1.62 15.86 3.34
CA LEU A 95 2.15 16.14 2.01
C LEU A 95 1.05 16.31 0.96
N GLY A 96 -0.17 15.86 1.24
CA GLY A 96 -1.33 15.96 0.35
C GLY A 96 -1.67 17.41 -0.01
N SER A 97 -1.45 18.33 0.93
CA SER A 97 -1.53 19.79 0.68
C SER A 97 -0.61 20.30 -0.45
N ARG A 98 0.47 19.56 -0.77
CA ARG A 98 1.43 19.88 -1.84
C ARG A 98 1.20 19.06 -3.12
N GLY A 99 0.17 18.22 -3.13
CA GLY A 99 -0.16 17.30 -4.21
C GLY A 99 -0.09 15.82 -3.79
N PRO A 100 -0.56 14.91 -4.65
CA PRO A 100 -0.65 13.50 -4.31
C PRO A 100 0.73 12.88 -4.12
N ILE A 101 0.86 12.02 -3.11
CA ILE A 101 2.03 11.14 -3.00
C ILE A 101 1.95 10.15 -4.17
N ARG A 102 2.92 10.22 -5.09
CA ARG A 102 2.86 9.52 -6.38
C ARG A 102 3.25 8.04 -6.30
N ALA A 103 4.15 7.69 -5.39
CA ALA A 103 4.63 6.34 -5.22
C ALA A 103 5.20 6.13 -3.82
N ALA A 104 5.24 4.88 -3.40
CA ALA A 104 5.88 4.45 -2.17
C ALA A 104 6.58 3.11 -2.41
N PHE A 105 7.71 2.91 -1.73
CA PHE A 105 8.40 1.62 -1.69
C PHE A 105 8.15 0.98 -0.34
N ALA A 106 7.84 -0.31 -0.33
CA ALA A 106 7.80 -1.15 0.86
C ALA A 106 8.92 -2.19 0.80
N THR A 107 9.64 -2.39 1.89
CA THR A 107 10.60 -3.49 2.03
C THR A 107 10.18 -4.42 3.15
N SER A 108 10.41 -5.72 2.95
CA SER A 108 10.21 -6.75 3.95
C SER A 108 11.35 -7.74 3.90
N LEU A 109 11.97 -8.00 5.05
CA LEU A 109 13.09 -8.91 5.19
C LEU A 109 12.70 -10.04 6.15
N GLY A 110 13.22 -11.24 5.91
CA GLY A 110 12.94 -12.43 6.67
C GLY A 110 14.15 -13.33 6.78
N PHE A 111 14.07 -14.30 7.69
CA PHE A 111 15.11 -15.31 7.87
C PHE A 111 15.37 -16.10 6.58
N GLY A 112 16.61 -16.56 6.40
CA GLY A 112 17.01 -17.34 5.21
C GLY A 112 17.17 -16.50 3.95
N HIS A 113 17.54 -15.22 4.08
CA HIS A 113 17.71 -14.27 2.97
C HIS A 113 16.43 -14.04 2.15
N VAL A 114 15.26 -14.31 2.72
CA VAL A 114 13.98 -13.98 2.08
C VAL A 114 13.80 -12.47 2.18
N SER A 115 13.84 -11.80 1.04
CA SER A 115 13.68 -10.35 0.95
C SER A 115 12.73 -9.98 -0.18
N SER A 116 11.94 -8.94 0.04
CA SER A 116 11.08 -8.36 -0.97
C SER A 116 11.12 -6.84 -0.92
N LEU A 117 11.07 -6.24 -2.11
CA LEU A 117 10.89 -4.83 -2.32
C LEU A 117 9.71 -4.65 -3.27
N VAL A 118 8.74 -3.85 -2.87
CA VAL A 118 7.53 -3.57 -3.64
C VAL A 118 7.47 -2.06 -3.89
N ALA A 119 7.36 -1.67 -5.15
CA ALA A 119 7.00 -0.32 -5.53
C ALA A 119 5.47 -0.26 -5.76
N VAL A 120 4.79 0.59 -5.00
CA VAL A 120 3.36 0.85 -5.16
C VAL A 120 3.19 2.25 -5.71
N VAL A 121 2.39 2.39 -6.77
CA VAL A 121 2.13 3.66 -7.44
C VAL A 121 0.72 4.14 -7.09
N ASN A 122 0.55 5.44 -6.98
CA ASN A 122 -0.73 6.07 -6.69
C ASN A 122 -1.81 5.65 -7.70
N PRO A 123 -3.07 5.42 -7.28
CA PRO A 123 -4.17 5.08 -8.17
C PRO A 123 -4.37 6.04 -9.35
N GLY A 124 -3.96 7.31 -9.23
CA GLY A 124 -4.00 8.26 -10.34
C GLY A 124 -3.20 7.82 -11.57
N ALA A 125 -2.20 6.95 -11.42
CA ALA A 125 -1.52 6.34 -12.58
C ALA A 125 -2.43 5.41 -13.38
N PHE A 126 -3.27 4.61 -12.70
CA PHE A 126 -4.28 3.78 -13.37
C PHE A 126 -5.30 4.65 -14.11
N GLU A 127 -5.78 5.71 -13.48
CA GLU A 127 -6.73 6.62 -14.13
C GLU A 127 -6.14 7.29 -15.37
N ALA A 128 -4.87 7.70 -15.31
CA ALA A 128 -4.15 8.22 -16.47
C ALA A 128 -4.01 7.17 -17.58
N LEU A 129 -3.75 5.91 -17.24
CA LEU A 129 -3.67 4.82 -18.20
C LEU A 129 -5.02 4.56 -18.90
N VAL A 130 -6.13 4.59 -18.17
CA VAL A 130 -7.47 4.44 -18.78
C VAL A 130 -7.73 5.52 -19.81
N VAL A 131 -7.41 6.78 -19.50
CA VAL A 131 -7.59 7.90 -20.44
C VAL A 131 -6.69 7.76 -21.65
N ASN A 132 -5.42 7.37 -21.45
CA ASN A 132 -4.43 7.27 -22.53
C ASN A 132 -4.58 6.02 -23.41
N ALA A 133 -5.31 5.00 -22.96
CA ALA A 133 -5.53 3.76 -23.70
C ALA A 133 -6.63 3.87 -24.76
N ALA A 134 -7.46 4.91 -24.72
CA ALA A 134 -8.53 5.13 -25.68
C ALA A 134 -8.05 5.83 -26.96
N ASP A 135 -8.77 5.63 -28.07
CA ASP A 135 -8.44 6.26 -29.36
C ASP A 135 -8.54 7.79 -29.33
N THR A 136 -9.39 8.35 -28.46
CA THR A 136 -9.56 9.78 -28.28
C THR A 136 -9.59 10.16 -26.80
N PRO A 137 -9.12 11.38 -26.43
CA PRO A 137 -9.17 11.87 -25.05
C PRO A 137 -10.60 11.92 -24.47
N GLU A 138 -11.59 12.24 -25.30
CA GLU A 138 -13.00 12.32 -24.91
C GLU A 138 -13.53 10.93 -24.53
N GLN A 139 -13.24 9.91 -25.34
CA GLN A 139 -13.60 8.52 -25.05
C GLN A 139 -12.93 8.04 -23.77
N GLY A 140 -11.62 8.27 -23.61
CA GLY A 140 -10.89 7.85 -22.41
C GLY A 140 -11.43 8.49 -21.12
N ARG A 141 -11.87 9.75 -21.18
CA ARG A 141 -12.55 10.42 -20.05
C ARG A 141 -13.91 9.78 -19.75
N ALA A 142 -14.69 9.45 -20.78
CA ALA A 142 -15.97 8.76 -20.61
C ALA A 142 -15.80 7.35 -20.00
N ASP A 143 -14.78 6.61 -20.43
CA ASP A 143 -14.45 5.28 -19.90
C ASP A 143 -14.03 5.35 -18.43
N LEU A 144 -13.18 6.34 -18.08
CA LEU A 144 -12.80 6.59 -16.70
C LEU A 144 -14.01 6.94 -15.83
N GLU A 145 -14.91 7.79 -16.32
CA GLU A 145 -16.14 8.17 -15.60
C GLU A 145 -17.05 6.95 -15.38
N ALA A 146 -17.24 6.13 -16.41
CA ALA A 146 -18.02 4.89 -16.31
C ALA A 146 -17.41 3.90 -15.31
N TRP A 147 -16.07 3.78 -15.27
CA TRP A 147 -15.38 2.97 -14.28
C TRP A 147 -15.56 3.54 -12.86
N ARG A 148 -15.38 4.85 -12.67
CA ARG A 148 -15.55 5.52 -11.36
C ARG A 148 -16.96 5.33 -10.82
N ARG A 149 -17.99 5.52 -11.64
CA ARG A 149 -19.39 5.29 -11.24
C ARG A 149 -19.60 3.88 -10.69
N ARG A 150 -19.13 2.85 -11.41
CA ARG A 150 -19.23 1.45 -10.95
C ARG A 150 -18.40 1.21 -9.68
N SER A 151 -17.26 1.87 -9.54
CA SER A 151 -16.41 1.79 -8.33
C SER A 151 -17.12 2.37 -7.11
N ASP A 152 -17.68 3.57 -7.25
CA ASP A 152 -18.40 4.26 -6.18
C ASP A 152 -19.66 3.50 -5.75
N GLU A 153 -20.39 2.91 -6.71
CA GLU A 153 -21.52 2.04 -6.43
C GLU A 153 -21.11 0.85 -5.55
N ARG A 154 -20.00 0.18 -5.88
CA ARG A 154 -19.46 -0.93 -5.09
C ARG A 154 -19.01 -0.47 -3.69
N LEU A 155 -18.31 0.65 -3.59
CA LEU A 155 -17.86 1.19 -2.30
C LEU A 155 -19.04 1.55 -1.40
N ARG A 156 -20.07 2.21 -1.94
CA ARG A 156 -21.29 2.54 -1.20
C ARG A 156 -22.04 1.28 -0.76
N ALA A 157 -22.15 0.28 -1.63
CA ALA A 157 -22.75 -1.00 -1.29
C ALA A 157 -21.97 -1.70 -0.16
N GLY A 158 -20.64 -1.73 -0.25
CA GLY A 158 -19.76 -2.30 0.77
C GLY A 158 -19.86 -1.59 2.12
N THR A 159 -19.89 -0.25 2.15
CA THR A 159 -20.09 0.53 3.38
C THR A 159 -21.44 0.19 4.02
N ARG A 160 -22.52 0.19 3.24
CA ARG A 160 -23.86 -0.18 3.75
C ARG A 160 -23.88 -1.59 4.31
N HIS A 161 -23.31 -2.57 3.59
CA HIS A 161 -23.26 -3.95 4.06
C HIS A 161 -22.46 -4.09 5.37
N ARG A 162 -21.30 -3.42 5.46
CA ARG A 162 -20.49 -3.40 6.69
C ARG A 162 -21.27 -2.81 7.87
N GLU A 163 -21.93 -1.68 7.67
CA GLU A 163 -22.74 -1.03 8.71
C GLU A 163 -23.93 -1.90 9.14
N SER A 164 -24.67 -2.45 8.18
CA SER A 164 -25.75 -3.40 8.46
C SER A 164 -25.25 -4.60 9.26
N GLY A 165 -24.05 -5.11 8.96
CA GLY A 165 -23.49 -6.23 9.69
C GLY A 165 -23.01 -5.88 11.10
N MET A 166 -22.44 -4.70 11.30
CA MET A 166 -22.11 -4.18 12.64
C MET A 166 -23.36 -3.98 13.52
N LEU A 167 -24.50 -3.66 12.90
CA LEU A 167 -25.79 -3.52 13.58
C LEU A 167 -26.54 -4.85 13.75
N GLY A 168 -25.99 -5.97 13.25
CA GLY A 168 -26.59 -7.30 13.35
C GLY A 168 -27.75 -7.56 12.38
N HIS A 169 -27.93 -6.72 11.35
CA HIS A 169 -28.98 -6.88 10.33
C HIS A 169 -28.60 -7.88 9.22
N THR A 170 -27.32 -8.17 9.04
CA THR A 170 -26.79 -9.11 8.04
C THR A 170 -25.48 -9.73 8.57
N PRO A 171 -25.12 -10.97 8.23
CA PRO A 171 -23.81 -11.50 8.62
C PRO A 171 -22.67 -10.78 7.87
N LEU A 172 -21.55 -10.52 8.55
CA LEU A 172 -20.31 -10.02 7.92
C LEU A 172 -19.46 -11.14 7.28
N PHE A 173 -19.75 -12.38 7.64
CA PHE A 173 -19.08 -13.56 7.13
C PHE A 173 -20.11 -14.65 6.90
N GLU A 174 -20.16 -15.15 5.67
CA GLU A 174 -20.94 -16.32 5.28
C GLU A 174 -19.97 -17.37 4.73
N PRO A 175 -20.00 -18.61 5.25
CA PRO A 175 -19.17 -19.66 4.70
C PRO A 175 -19.56 -19.93 3.24
N VAL A 176 -18.57 -20.14 2.38
CA VAL A 176 -18.84 -20.50 0.99
C VAL A 176 -19.35 -21.93 0.95
N GLU A 177 -20.57 -22.11 0.46
CA GLU A 177 -21.12 -23.43 0.18
C GLU A 177 -20.58 -23.93 -1.17
N SER A 178 -19.99 -25.12 -1.16
CA SER A 178 -19.47 -25.79 -2.36
C SER A 178 -18.44 -24.93 -3.14
N ARG A 179 -18.10 -25.32 -4.37
CA ARG A 179 -17.05 -24.66 -5.18
C ARG A 179 -17.56 -23.52 -6.05
N ARG A 180 -18.85 -23.13 -5.93
CA ARG A 180 -19.54 -22.20 -6.85
C ARG A 180 -19.39 -22.57 -8.33
N LEU A 181 -19.22 -23.86 -8.61
CA LEU A 181 -19.29 -24.41 -9.95
C LEU A 181 -20.77 -24.54 -10.35
N PRO A 182 -21.11 -24.45 -11.64
CA PRO A 182 -22.45 -24.77 -12.11
C PRO A 182 -22.88 -26.14 -11.61
N GLU A 183 -24.18 -26.37 -11.40
CA GLU A 183 -24.67 -27.73 -11.17
C GLU A 183 -24.49 -28.57 -12.44
N GLU A 184 -24.24 -29.87 -12.25
CA GLU A 184 -24.20 -30.82 -13.36
C GLU A 184 -25.54 -30.76 -14.10
N SER A 185 -25.47 -30.40 -15.37
CA SER A 185 -26.65 -30.30 -16.24
C SER A 185 -26.28 -30.78 -17.64
N ALA A 186 -27.29 -31.09 -18.47
CA ALA A 186 -27.05 -31.59 -19.82
C ALA A 186 -26.20 -30.59 -20.63
N GLY A 187 -24.93 -30.93 -20.85
CA GLY A 187 -23.96 -30.09 -21.56
C GLY A 187 -23.08 -29.20 -20.69
N VAL A 188 -23.12 -29.34 -19.36
CA VAL A 188 -22.21 -28.65 -18.43
C VAL A 188 -21.65 -29.66 -17.44
N ASP A 189 -20.41 -30.09 -17.65
CA ASP A 189 -19.64 -30.84 -16.66
C ASP A 189 -18.93 -29.83 -15.73
N PRO A 190 -19.25 -29.79 -14.42
CA PRO A 190 -18.59 -28.89 -13.48
C PRO A 190 -17.10 -29.21 -13.26
N HIS A 191 -16.59 -30.31 -13.80
CA HIS A 191 -15.22 -30.77 -13.70
C HIS A 191 -14.41 -30.68 -15.00
N GLU A 192 -15.01 -30.26 -16.11
CA GLU A 192 -14.25 -29.95 -17.33
C GLU A 192 -13.47 -28.64 -17.16
N VAL A 193 -12.16 -28.69 -17.45
CA VAL A 193 -11.21 -27.56 -17.46
C VAL A 193 -10.75 -27.31 -18.88
#